data_AF-A0A8S3FLM5-F1
#
_entry.id   AF-A0A8S3FLM5-F1
#
_cell.length_a   1.000
_cell.length_b   1.000
_cell.length_c   1.000
_cell.angle_alpha   90.00
_cell.angle_beta   90.00
_cell.angle_gamma   90.00
#
_symmetry.space_group_name_H-M   'P 1'
#
loop_
_entity.id
_entity.type
_entity.pdbx_description
1 polymer ?
#
loop_
_entity_poly.entity_id
_entity_poly.type
_entity_poly.pdbx_seq_one_letter_code
_entity_poly.pdbx_strand_id
1 'polypeptide(L)'
;MVALPTLVTEKNFRRLLSSTEKLLEENSIEDWKLDQFVKSLTEMLNDMQKSMNRRPSSKQLDEYKQRVDILRRNIDITKLV
;
A
#
# COMPACT_ATOMS: atom_id res chain seq x y z
N MET A 1 -5.56 -6.44 -26.97
CA MET A 1 -5.50 -5.21 -26.15
C MET A 1 -4.58 -5.47 -24.98
N VAL A 2 -3.37 -4.91 -24.98
CA VAL A 2 -2.41 -5.12 -23.88
C VAL A 2 -2.82 -4.20 -22.74
N ALA A 3 -3.21 -4.77 -21.60
CA ALA A 3 -3.48 -3.98 -20.40
C ALA A 3 -2.21 -3.24 -19.99
N LEU A 4 -2.29 -1.91 -19.90
CA LEU A 4 -1.14 -1.05 -19.64
C LEU A 4 -0.61 -1.29 -18.21
N PRO A 5 0.71 -1.46 -18.01
CA PRO A 5 1.29 -1.89 -16.74
C PRO A 5 0.91 -1.01 -15.53
N THR A 6 0.84 0.31 -15.73
CA THR A 6 0.71 1.29 -14.63
C THR A 6 -0.70 1.38 -14.04
N LEU A 7 -1.75 1.23 -14.86
CA LEU A 7 -3.14 1.17 -14.39
C LEU A 7 -3.41 -0.12 -13.60
N VAL A 8 -2.75 -1.21 -13.99
CA VAL A 8 -2.83 -2.48 -13.27
C VAL A 8 -2.13 -2.37 -11.92
N THR A 9 -0.95 -1.73 -11.87
CA THR A 9 -0.23 -1.49 -10.62
C THR A 9 -1.05 -0.65 -9.64
N GLU A 10 -1.63 0.48 -10.06
CA GLU A 10 -2.45 1.31 -9.16
C GLU A 10 -3.69 0.57 -8.65
N LYS A 11 -4.36 -0.18 -9.53
CA LYS A 11 -5.53 -0.99 -9.14
C LYS A 11 -5.15 -2.10 -8.15
N ASN A 12 -4.03 -2.78 -8.37
CA ASN A 12 -3.52 -3.80 -7.46
C ASN A 12 -3.10 -3.18 -6.13
N PHE A 13 -2.45 -2.02 -6.16
CA PHE A 13 -2.07 -1.27 -4.96
C PHE A 13 -3.30 -0.93 -4.12
N ARG A 14 -4.32 -0.31 -4.74
CA ARG A 14 -5.57 0.06 -4.03
C ARG A 14 -6.25 -1.16 -3.41
N ARG A 15 -6.28 -2.29 -4.11
CA ARG A 15 -6.86 -3.54 -3.60
C ARG A 15 -6.09 -4.06 -2.39
N LEU A 16 -4.76 -4.18 -2.52
CA LEU A 16 -3.91 -4.64 -1.43
C LEU A 16 -4.01 -3.72 -0.21
N LEU A 17 -4.02 -2.40 -0.43
CA LEU A 17 -4.13 -1.39 0.62
C LEU A 17 -5.44 -1.56 1.39
N SER A 18 -6.58 -1.58 0.70
CA SER A 18 -7.89 -1.73 1.34
C SER A 18 -8.08 -3.10 2.01
N SER A 19 -7.55 -4.18 1.41
CA SER A 19 -7.57 -5.49 2.07
C SER A 19 -6.71 -5.53 3.33
N THR A 20 -5.54 -4.89 3.31
CA THR A 20 -4.64 -4.83 4.47
C THR A 20 -5.26 -4.00 5.60
N GLU A 21 -5.85 -2.85 5.29
CA GLU A 21 -6.58 -2.01 6.25
C GLU A 21 -7.73 -2.78 6.90
N LYS A 22 -8.52 -3.51 6.09
CA LYS A 22 -9.63 -4.30 6.60
C LYS A 22 -9.16 -5.44 7.52
N LEU A 23 -8.14 -6.18 7.10
CA LEU A 23 -7.60 -7.28 7.91
C LEU A 23 -7.01 -6.78 9.25
N LEU A 24 -6.42 -5.59 9.25
CA LEU A 24 -5.93 -4.93 10.46
C LEU A 24 -7.08 -4.52 11.38
N GLU A 25 -8.14 -3.90 10.84
CA GLU A 25 -9.34 -3.54 11.59
C GLU A 25 -10.02 -4.77 12.23
N GLU A 26 -10.05 -5.89 11.50
CA GLU A 26 -10.59 -7.17 11.97
C GLU A 26 -9.65 -7.94 12.91
N ASN A 27 -8.47 -7.39 13.27
CA ASN A 27 -7.38 -8.09 13.99
C ASN A 27 -7.10 -9.49 13.44
N SER A 28 -7.31 -9.67 12.13
CA SER A 28 -7.29 -10.96 11.44
C SER A 28 -6.00 -11.15 10.62
N ILE A 29 -4.97 -10.36 10.93
CA ILE A 29 -3.66 -10.43 10.30
C ILE A 29 -2.56 -10.56 11.35
N GLU A 30 -1.65 -11.49 11.11
CA GLU A 30 -0.45 -11.67 11.93
C GLU A 30 0.59 -10.58 11.60
N ASP A 31 1.35 -10.13 12.60
CA ASP A 31 2.27 -9.01 12.47
C ASP A 31 3.31 -9.17 11.35
N TRP A 32 3.87 -10.37 11.19
CA TRP A 32 4.85 -10.63 10.13
C TRP A 32 4.24 -10.52 8.74
N LYS A 33 2.95 -10.86 8.59
CA LYS A 33 2.21 -10.77 7.33
C LYS A 33 1.84 -9.32 7.02
N LEU A 34 1.47 -8.55 8.05
CA LEU A 34 1.26 -7.11 7.92
C LEU A 34 2.55 -6.40 7.47
N ASP A 35 3.71 -6.76 8.04
CA ASP A 35 5.01 -6.23 7.65
C ASP A 35 5.35 -6.52 6.18
N GLN A 36 5.04 -7.73 5.69
CA GLN A 36 5.20 -8.08 4.27
C GLN A 36 4.26 -7.28 3.35
N PHE A 37 3.01 -7.06 3.76
CA PHE A 37 2.05 -6.28 2.97
C PHE A 37 2.45 -4.81 2.91
N VAL A 38 2.90 -4.22 4.02
CA VAL A 38 3.41 -2.84 4.05
C VAL A 38 4.66 -2.68 3.19
N LYS A 39 5.58 -3.65 3.21
CA LYS A 39 6.75 -3.68 2.29
C LYS A 39 6.32 -3.67 0.83
N SER A 40 5.44 -4.60 0.46
CA SER A 40 4.89 -4.69 -0.91
C SER A 40 4.19 -3.40 -1.35
N LEU A 41 3.39 -2.80 -0.48
CA LEU A 41 2.72 -1.53 -0.74
C LEU A 41 3.72 -0.39 -0.95
N THR A 42 4.79 -0.34 -0.16
CA THR A 42 5.84 0.68 -0.27
C THR A 42 6.59 0.56 -1.60
N GLU A 43 6.93 -0.67 -2.02
CA GLU A 43 7.58 -0.93 -3.32
C GLU A 43 6.68 -0.51 -4.48
N MET A 44 5.42 -0.93 -4.48
CA MET A 44 4.44 -0.55 -5.51
C MET A 44 4.23 0.96 -5.56
N LEU A 45 4.20 1.65 -4.40
CA LEU A 45 4.08 3.11 -4.34
C LEU A 45 5.30 3.80 -4.95
N ASN A 46 6.50 3.33 -4.64
CA ASN A 46 7.75 3.85 -5.21
C ASN A 46 7.79 3.66 -6.74
N ASP A 47 7.37 2.50 -7.23
CA ASP A 47 7.30 2.23 -8.67
C ASP A 47 6.28 3.14 -9.37
N MET A 48 5.12 3.37 -8.75
CA MET A 48 4.13 4.33 -9.26
C MET A 48 4.66 5.76 -9.28
N GLN A 49 5.46 6.16 -8.30
CA GLN A 49 6.07 7.50 -8.24
C GLN A 49 7.15 7.69 -9.32
N LYS A 50 7.93 6.64 -9.61
CA LYS A 50 8.99 6.65 -10.64
C LYS A 50 8.45 6.56 -12.06
N SER A 51 7.24 6.04 -12.25
CA SER A 51 6.61 5.97 -13.57
C SER A 51 6.42 7.37 -14.18
N MET A 52 7.04 7.61 -15.35
CA MET A 52 6.82 8.84 -16.12
C MET A 52 5.46 8.86 -16.83
N ASN A 53 4.87 7.70 -17.10
CA ASN A 53 3.62 7.57 -17.86
C ASN A 53 2.43 7.26 -16.93
N ARG A 54 1.41 8.12 -16.95
CA ARG A 54 0.17 7.99 -16.15
C ARG A 54 0.42 7.73 -14.66
N ARG A 55 1.30 8.54 -14.06
CA ARG A 55 1.46 8.65 -12.61
C ARG A 55 0.15 9.19 -11.98
N PRO A 56 -0.32 8.63 -10.84
CA PRO A 56 -1.43 9.23 -10.12
C PRO A 56 -1.12 10.68 -9.75
N SER A 57 -2.15 11.51 -9.57
CA SER A 57 -1.92 12.91 -9.18
C SER A 57 -1.12 13.00 -7.88
N SER A 58 -0.39 14.10 -7.66
CA SER A 58 0.38 14.31 -6.41
C SER A 58 -0.50 14.08 -5.18
N LYS A 59 -1.73 14.61 -5.20
CA LYS A 59 -2.71 14.44 -4.12
C LYS A 59 -3.01 12.97 -3.83
N GLN A 60 -3.20 12.14 -4.87
CA GLN A 60 -3.46 10.71 -4.68
C GLN A 60 -2.24 9.97 -4.13
N LEU A 61 -1.04 10.35 -4.58
CA LEU A 61 0.19 9.75 -4.07
C LEU A 61 0.44 10.12 -2.61
N ASP A 62 0.15 11.35 -2.21
CA ASP A 62 0.21 11.79 -0.82
C ASP A 62 -0.81 11.02 0.04
N GLU A 63 -2.03 10.83 -0.44
CA GLU A 63 -3.05 10.02 0.24
C GLU A 63 -2.60 8.56 0.41
N TYR A 64 -2.03 7.95 -0.63
CA TYR A 64 -1.48 6.58 -0.56
C TYR A 64 -0.34 6.48 0.42
N LYS A 65 0.57 7.46 0.41
CA LYS A 65 1.69 7.51 1.34
C LYS A 65 1.20 7.61 2.78
N GLN A 66 0.23 8.48 3.05
CA GLN A 66 -0.36 8.64 4.38
C GLN A 66 -0.99 7.34 4.89
N ARG A 67 -1.72 6.62 4.03
CA ARG A 67 -2.36 5.34 4.39
C ARG A 67 -1.35 4.23 4.66
N VAL A 68 -0.29 4.13 3.85
CA VAL A 68 0.82 3.18 4.10
C VAL A 68 1.55 3.51 5.40
N ASP A 69 1.77 4.80 5.69
CA ASP A 69 2.38 5.24 6.96
C ASP A 69 1.53 4.87 8.18
N ILE A 70 0.19 4.93 8.08
CA ILE A 70 -0.71 4.47 9.14
C ILE A 70 -0.51 2.97 9.38
N LEU A 71 -0.51 2.15 8.34
CA LEU A 71 -0.27 0.69 8.47
C LEU A 71 1.09 0.40 9.11
N ARG A 72 2.13 1.16 8.73
CA ARG A 72 3.47 1.01 9.31
C ARG A 72 3.52 1.35 10.79
N ARG A 73 2.85 2.43 11.22
CA ARG A 73 2.75 2.79 12.65
C ARG A 73 2.03 1.72 13.46
N ASN A 74 1.04 1.05 12.90
CA ASN A 74 0.35 -0.04 13.59
C ASN A 74 1.29 -1.22 13.87
N ILE A 75 2.18 -1.56 12.93
CA ILE A 75 3.23 -2.56 13.16
C ILE A 75 4.13 -2.13 14.33
N ASP A 76 4.55 -0.86 14.35
CA ASP A 76 5.44 -0.36 15.39
C ASP A 76 4.77 -0.36 16.78
N ILE A 77 3.46 -0.11 16.85
CA ILE A 77 2.68 -0.20 18.10
C ILE A 77 2.60 -1.65 18.58
N THR A 78 2.27 -2.61 17.71
CA THR A 78 2.19 -4.02 18.12
C THR A 78 3.54 -4.57 18.58
N LYS A 79 4.65 -4.10 18.01
CA LYS A 79 6.01 -4.49 18.43
C LYS A 79 6.46 -3.89 19.77
N LEU A 80 5.78 -2.86 20.27
CA LEU A 80 6.11 -2.17 21.53
C LEU A 80 5.37 -2.74 22.75
N VAL A 81 4.46 -3.70 22.55
CA VAL A 81 3.69 -4.40 23.59
C VAL A 81 4.33 -5.76 23.87
#